data_AF-A0A914NQX3-F1
#
_entry.id   AF-A0A914NQX3-F1
#
_cell.length_a   1.000
_cell.length_b   1.000
_cell.length_c   1.000
_cell.angle_alpha   90.00
_cell.angle_beta   90.00
_cell.angle_gamma   90.00
#
_symmetry.space_group_name_H-M   'P 1'
#
loop_
_entity.id
_entity.type
_entity.pdbx_description
1 polymer ?
#
loop_
_entity_poly.entity_id
_entity_poly.type
_entity_poly.pdbx_seq_one_letter_code
_entity_poly.pdbx_strand_id
1 'polypeptide(L)'
;HGAAQGLMQVLLLSLSAHITQQLEMAPGGEFRAAYNASKLVSGCQLVLGDRPLHITLKRALSSLNIFQKMKFFFHLLVSLRMDIKQEDVERCKNNDILEELLQEMAGEYPQVSRILVDERDQYMTQVLHHLLQRGTVEKLNASKKCRATFEPLTIVAVVGMGHVKGIHAN
;
A
#
# COMPACT_ATOMS: atom_id res chain seq x y z
N HIS A 1 -7.11 -13.85 -23.41
CA HIS A 1 -7.30 -13.39 -22.01
C HIS A 1 -6.05 -12.76 -21.37
N GLY A 2 -4.82 -12.92 -21.89
CA GLY A 2 -3.61 -12.31 -21.29
C GLY A 2 -3.38 -10.82 -21.59
N ALA A 3 -3.76 -10.33 -22.79
CA ALA A 3 -3.49 -8.94 -23.19
C ALA A 3 -4.25 -7.90 -22.33
N ALA A 4 -5.52 -8.16 -22.01
CA ALA A 4 -6.32 -7.29 -21.15
C ALA A 4 -5.78 -7.23 -19.71
N GLN A 5 -5.30 -8.36 -19.18
CA GLN A 5 -4.64 -8.39 -17.87
C GLN A 5 -3.30 -7.66 -17.88
N GLY A 6 -2.49 -7.82 -18.93
CA GLY A 6 -1.22 -7.10 -19.09
C GLY A 6 -1.43 -5.59 -19.18
N LEU A 7 -2.41 -5.14 -19.97
CA LEU A 7 -2.74 -3.73 -20.10
C LEU A 7 -3.25 -3.14 -18.78
N MET A 8 -4.14 -3.85 -18.07
CA MET A 8 -4.59 -3.45 -16.74
C MET A 8 -3.42 -3.36 -15.75
N GLN A 9 -2.46 -4.28 -15.81
CA GLN A 9 -1.27 -4.26 -14.96
C GLN A 9 -0.40 -3.03 -15.25
N VAL A 10 -0.20 -2.68 -16.53
CA VAL A 10 0.52 -1.47 -16.95
C VAL A 10 -0.20 -0.22 -16.46
N LEU A 11 -1.52 -0.16 -16.60
CA LEU A 11 -2.30 0.98 -16.14
C LEU A 11 -2.26 1.15 -14.61
N LEU A 12 -2.28 0.05 -13.85
CA LEU A 12 -2.08 0.07 -12.40
C LEU A 12 -0.67 0.53 -11.99
N LEU A 13 0.35 0.17 -12.77
CA LEU A 13 1.72 0.64 -12.55
C LEU A 13 1.84 2.14 -12.84
N SER A 14 1.21 2.62 -13.91
CA SER A 14 1.13 4.05 -14.24
C SER A 14 0.37 4.83 -13.16
N LEU A 15 -0.73 4.28 -12.67
CA LEU A 15 -1.49 4.80 -11.53
C LEU A 15 -0.61 4.91 -10.28
N SER A 16 0.10 3.84 -9.93
CA SER A 16 1.05 3.82 -8.82
C SER A 16 2.12 4.91 -8.97
N ALA A 17 2.70 5.06 -10.16
CA ALA A 17 3.71 6.08 -10.44
C ALA A 17 3.14 7.50 -10.31
N HIS A 18 1.91 7.72 -10.80
CA HIS A 18 1.25 9.01 -10.74
C HIS A 18 0.84 9.41 -9.31
N ILE A 19 0.31 8.48 -8.51
CA ILE A 19 0.05 8.70 -7.06
C ILE A 19 1.34 9.07 -6.35
N THR A 20 2.45 8.39 -6.69
CA THR A 20 3.77 8.66 -6.10
C THR A 20 4.30 10.05 -6.48
N GLN A 21 3.94 10.58 -7.66
CA GLN A 21 4.32 11.92 -8.12
C GLN A 21 3.42 13.03 -7.56
N GLN A 22 2.09 12.86 -7.59
CA GLN A 22 1.11 13.86 -7.13
C GLN A 22 1.15 14.07 -5.62
N LEU A 23 1.54 13.04 -4.86
CA LEU A 23 1.94 13.19 -3.46
C LEU A 23 3.32 13.87 -3.39
N GLU A 24 3.42 15.13 -3.85
CA GLU A 24 4.61 15.99 -3.67
C GLU A 24 4.88 16.31 -2.19
N MET A 25 3.98 15.90 -1.27
CA MET A 25 4.31 15.59 0.12
C MET A 25 4.65 14.09 0.26
N ALA A 26 5.76 13.64 -0.32
CA ALA A 26 6.07 12.21 -0.41
C ALA A 26 6.00 11.51 0.96
N PRO A 27 5.00 10.64 1.23
CA PRO A 27 5.08 9.70 2.35
C PRO A 27 6.33 8.85 2.11
N GLY A 28 7.35 9.06 2.93
CA GLY A 28 8.71 8.69 2.57
C GLY A 28 9.76 9.42 3.37
N GLY A 29 9.50 10.67 3.80
CA GLY A 29 10.38 11.37 4.75
C GLY A 29 10.55 10.56 6.04
N GLU A 30 9.42 10.19 6.65
CA GLU A 30 9.37 9.35 7.86
C GLU A 30 10.04 7.99 7.64
N PHE A 31 9.74 7.32 6.52
CA PHE A 31 10.33 6.00 6.20
C PHE A 31 11.83 6.08 5.92
N ARG A 32 12.30 7.12 5.22
CA ARG A 32 13.74 7.37 4.98
C ARG A 32 14.46 7.73 6.28
N ALA A 33 13.83 8.52 7.14
CA ALA A 33 14.35 8.83 8.46
C ALA A 33 14.47 7.55 9.31
N ALA A 34 13.44 6.70 9.31
CA ALA A 34 13.46 5.40 9.98
C ALA A 34 14.56 4.47 9.45
N TYR A 35 14.72 4.40 8.12
CA TYR A 35 15.77 3.64 7.46
C TYR A 35 17.17 4.14 7.81
N ASN A 36 17.36 5.45 7.84
CA ASN A 36 18.65 6.05 8.21
C ASN A 36 18.93 5.83 9.71
N ALA A 37 17.93 5.98 10.57
CA ALA A 37 18.04 5.72 12.01
C ALA A 37 18.35 4.24 12.30
N SER A 38 17.75 3.29 11.57
CA SER A 38 18.00 1.86 11.77
C SER A 38 19.45 1.49 11.49
N LYS A 39 20.12 2.19 10.55
CA LYS A 39 21.54 1.98 10.26
C LYS A 39 22.48 2.41 11.39
N LEU A 40 22.04 3.35 12.23
CA LEU A 40 22.84 3.84 13.37
C LEU A 40 22.80 2.89 14.56
N VAL A 41 21.84 1.96 14.58
CA VAL A 41 21.65 0.99 15.67
C VAL A 41 22.25 -0.36 15.27
N SER A 42 23.34 -0.76 15.94
CA SER A 42 23.99 -2.04 15.68
C SER A 42 23.04 -3.21 15.94
N GLY A 43 22.95 -4.14 14.98
CA GLY A 43 22.07 -5.31 15.08
C GLY A 43 20.59 -5.01 14.82
N CYS A 44 20.22 -3.78 14.43
CA CYS A 44 18.85 -3.46 14.06
C CYS A 44 18.44 -4.18 12.77
N GLN A 45 17.35 -4.93 12.83
CA GLN A 45 16.76 -5.58 11.67
C GLN A 45 15.70 -4.67 11.05
N LEU A 46 15.91 -4.27 9.81
CA LEU A 46 14.93 -3.53 9.02
C LEU A 46 13.99 -4.51 8.33
N VAL A 47 12.68 -4.33 8.52
CA VAL A 47 11.64 -5.10 7.84
C VAL A 47 10.68 -4.14 7.16
N LEU A 48 10.35 -4.43 5.89
CA LEU A 48 9.29 -3.74 5.18
C LEU A 48 7.96 -4.36 5.60
N GLY A 49 7.22 -3.65 6.46
CA GLY A 49 5.98 -4.14 7.06
C GLY A 49 4.73 -4.01 6.19
N ASP A 50 4.82 -3.31 5.06
CA ASP A 50 3.68 -3.00 4.19
C ASP A 50 3.51 -4.02 3.06
N ARG A 51 2.28 -4.12 2.57
CA ARG A 51 1.93 -4.98 1.46
C ARG A 51 2.48 -4.41 0.15
N PRO A 52 3.08 -5.24 -0.73
CA PRO A 52 3.45 -4.79 -2.06
C PRO A 52 2.26 -4.18 -2.80
N LEU A 53 2.41 -2.94 -3.26
CA LEU A 53 1.32 -2.15 -3.85
C LEU A 53 0.64 -2.85 -5.03
N HIS A 54 1.38 -3.58 -5.86
CA HIS A 54 0.82 -4.34 -6.98
C HIS A 54 -0.17 -5.43 -6.52
N ILE A 55 0.04 -6.04 -5.35
CA ILE A 55 -0.88 -7.02 -4.76
C ILE A 55 -2.13 -6.30 -4.27
N THR A 56 -1.96 -5.17 -3.58
CA THR A 56 -3.06 -4.33 -3.10
C THR A 56 -3.98 -3.90 -4.24
N LEU A 57 -3.41 -3.34 -5.31
CA LEU A 57 -4.16 -2.91 -6.49
C LEU A 57 -4.81 -4.09 -7.23
N LYS A 58 -4.10 -5.21 -7.38
CA LYS A 58 -4.68 -6.42 -7.99
C LYS A 58 -5.90 -6.91 -7.20
N ARG A 59 -5.84 -6.91 -5.86
CA ARG A 59 -6.97 -7.31 -5.00
C ARG A 59 -8.14 -6.34 -5.11
N ALA A 60 -7.87 -5.04 -5.09
CA ALA A 60 -8.88 -4.00 -5.26
C ALA A 60 -9.58 -4.09 -6.63
N LEU A 61 -8.84 -4.38 -7.70
CA LEU A 61 -9.46 -4.67 -8.99
C LEU A 61 -10.22 -5.98 -8.99
N SER A 62 -9.73 -7.01 -8.30
CA SER A 62 -10.37 -8.32 -8.27
C SER A 62 -11.74 -8.28 -7.59
N SER A 63 -11.97 -7.36 -6.63
CA SER A 63 -13.28 -7.14 -6.00
C SER A 63 -14.32 -6.49 -6.90
N LEU A 64 -13.91 -5.89 -8.03
CA LEU A 64 -14.84 -5.27 -8.96
C LEU A 64 -15.52 -6.30 -9.89
N ASN A 65 -16.78 -6.08 -10.21
CA ASN A 65 -17.47 -6.84 -11.25
C ASN A 65 -17.00 -6.41 -12.66
N ILE A 66 -17.40 -7.15 -13.71
CA ILE A 66 -16.91 -6.91 -15.08
C ILE A 66 -17.27 -5.49 -15.57
N PHE A 67 -18.47 -5.01 -15.28
CA PHE A 67 -18.91 -3.67 -15.69
C PHE A 67 -18.09 -2.57 -15.01
N GLN A 68 -17.86 -2.70 -13.69
CA GLN A 68 -17.04 -1.79 -12.91
C GLN A 68 -15.58 -1.79 -13.37
N LYS A 69 -15.03 -2.97 -13.71
CA LYS A 69 -13.69 -3.09 -14.30
C LYS A 69 -13.58 -2.36 -15.63
N MET A 70 -14.60 -2.46 -16.49
CA MET A 70 -14.64 -1.75 -17.78
C MET A 70 -14.75 -0.24 -17.58
N LYS A 71 -15.62 0.23 -16.66
CA LYS A 71 -15.73 1.65 -16.28
C LYS A 71 -14.38 2.18 -15.78
N PHE A 72 -13.78 1.51 -14.79
CA PHE A 72 -12.47 1.86 -14.25
C PHE A 72 -11.37 1.91 -15.32
N PHE A 73 -11.34 0.92 -16.20
CA PHE A 73 -10.39 0.85 -17.30
C PHE A 73 -10.54 2.04 -18.27
N PHE A 74 -11.78 2.40 -18.61
CA PHE A 74 -12.07 3.57 -19.46
C PHE A 74 -11.61 4.87 -18.79
N HIS A 75 -11.97 5.11 -17.53
CA HIS A 75 -11.51 6.28 -16.78
C HIS A 75 -9.98 6.36 -16.73
N LEU A 76 -9.30 5.24 -16.48
CA LEU A 76 -7.85 5.22 -16.37
C LEU A 76 -7.15 5.51 -17.71
N LEU A 77 -7.70 5.03 -18.84
CA LEU A 77 -7.19 5.39 -20.17
C LEU A 77 -7.36 6.88 -20.47
N VAL A 78 -8.52 7.46 -20.12
CA VAL A 78 -8.80 8.90 -20.24
C VAL A 78 -7.82 9.70 -19.40
N SER A 79 -7.64 9.33 -18.13
CA SER A 79 -6.73 10.02 -17.20
C SER A 79 -5.26 9.95 -17.64
N LEU A 80 -4.83 8.84 -18.24
CA LEU A 80 -3.44 8.65 -18.69
C LEU A 80 -3.16 9.20 -20.09
N ARG A 81 -4.13 9.85 -20.75
CA ARG A 81 -4.01 10.43 -22.11
C ARG A 81 -3.39 9.47 -23.13
N MET A 82 -3.71 8.18 -23.05
CA MET A 82 -3.28 7.20 -24.06
C MET A 82 -4.28 7.25 -25.22
N ASP A 83 -3.92 7.91 -26.33
CA ASP A 83 -4.66 7.93 -27.62
C ASP A 83 -6.20 7.82 -27.52
N ILE A 84 -6.85 8.82 -26.91
CA ILE A 84 -8.31 8.95 -26.93
C ILE A 84 -8.69 10.15 -27.80
N LYS A 85 -9.73 9.95 -28.61
CA LYS A 85 -10.27 10.94 -29.56
C LYS A 85 -10.61 12.25 -28.86
N GLN A 86 -10.48 13.33 -29.64
CA GLN A 86 -10.56 14.73 -29.24
C GLN A 86 -11.88 15.17 -28.56
N GLU A 87 -12.89 14.30 -28.56
CA GLU A 87 -14.24 14.55 -28.04
C GLU A 87 -14.32 14.40 -26.49
N ASP A 88 -13.39 13.68 -25.85
CA ASP A 88 -13.33 13.51 -24.37
C ASP A 88 -12.37 14.48 -23.67
N VAL A 89 -11.68 15.33 -24.45
CA VAL A 89 -10.55 16.16 -23.98
C VAL A 89 -11.02 17.40 -23.18
N GLU A 90 -12.24 17.89 -23.41
CA GLU A 90 -12.69 19.16 -22.81
C GLU A 90 -13.10 19.06 -21.33
N ARG A 91 -13.37 17.85 -20.81
CA ARG A 91 -13.54 17.63 -19.35
C ARG A 91 -12.24 17.40 -18.60
N CYS A 92 -11.13 17.13 -19.30
CA CYS A 92 -9.92 16.56 -18.71
C CYS A 92 -8.77 17.56 -18.54
N LYS A 93 -9.09 18.82 -18.27
CA LYS A 93 -8.15 19.79 -17.72
C LYS A 93 -8.34 19.80 -16.20
N ASN A 94 -7.63 18.91 -15.50
CA ASN A 94 -7.00 19.16 -14.20
C ASN A 94 -6.35 17.87 -13.68
N ASN A 95 -5.34 18.04 -12.83
CA ASN A 95 -4.60 16.94 -12.19
C ASN A 95 -5.43 16.17 -11.14
N ASP A 96 -6.71 16.53 -10.97
CA ASP A 96 -7.63 15.99 -9.95
C ASP A 96 -8.45 14.78 -10.40
N ILE A 97 -8.40 14.38 -11.68
CA ILE A 97 -9.26 13.29 -12.23
C ILE A 97 -8.97 11.96 -11.52
N LEU A 98 -7.73 11.75 -11.07
CA LEU A 98 -7.39 10.54 -10.36
C LEU A 98 -7.91 10.53 -8.92
N GLU A 99 -7.82 11.67 -8.25
CA GLU A 99 -8.38 11.81 -6.90
C GLU A 99 -9.90 11.72 -6.96
N GLU A 100 -10.52 12.31 -7.98
CA GLU A 100 -11.94 12.17 -8.31
C GLU A 100 -12.31 10.72 -8.62
N LEU A 101 -11.47 9.97 -9.37
CA LEU A 101 -11.66 8.53 -9.59
C LEU A 101 -11.54 7.73 -8.28
N LEU A 102 -10.57 8.04 -7.42
CA LEU A 102 -10.40 7.38 -6.13
C LEU A 102 -11.54 7.72 -5.16
N GLN A 103 -12.07 8.95 -5.20
CA GLN A 103 -13.23 9.39 -4.44
C GLN A 103 -14.54 8.78 -4.96
N GLU A 104 -14.76 8.76 -6.28
CA GLU A 104 -15.85 8.01 -6.91
C GLU A 104 -15.74 6.53 -6.54
N MET A 105 -14.53 5.96 -6.51
CA MET A 105 -14.34 4.57 -6.11
C MET A 105 -14.60 4.33 -4.62
N ALA A 106 -14.26 5.28 -3.75
CA ALA A 106 -14.56 5.19 -2.33
C ALA A 106 -16.07 5.33 -2.05
N GLY A 107 -16.79 6.15 -2.83
CA GLY A 107 -18.24 6.34 -2.73
C GLY A 107 -19.08 5.25 -3.41
N GLU A 108 -18.69 4.78 -4.60
CA GLU A 108 -19.41 3.76 -5.39
C GLU A 108 -18.98 2.32 -5.04
N TYR A 109 -17.74 2.09 -4.57
CA TYR A 109 -17.18 0.74 -4.37
C TYR A 109 -16.62 0.52 -2.96
N PRO A 110 -17.48 0.31 -1.94
CA PRO A 110 -17.04 0.09 -0.56
C PRO A 110 -16.07 -1.08 -0.39
N GLN A 111 -16.12 -2.08 -1.29
CA GLN A 111 -15.18 -3.21 -1.28
C GLN A 111 -13.74 -2.79 -1.64
N VAL A 112 -13.57 -1.81 -2.53
CA VAL A 112 -12.25 -1.29 -2.90
C VAL A 112 -11.67 -0.55 -1.70
N SER A 113 -12.44 0.34 -1.07
CA SER A 113 -12.01 1.08 0.12
C SER A 113 -11.57 0.13 1.24
N ARG A 114 -12.38 -0.90 1.53
CA ARG A 114 -12.05 -1.97 2.48
C ARG A 114 -10.72 -2.65 2.16
N ILE A 115 -10.40 -2.91 0.89
CA ILE A 115 -9.14 -3.57 0.51
C ILE A 115 -7.95 -2.63 0.62
N LEU A 116 -8.11 -1.36 0.26
CA LEU A 116 -7.04 -0.36 0.28
C LEU A 116 -6.67 0.07 1.71
N VAL A 117 -7.64 0.06 2.63
CA VAL A 117 -7.47 0.49 4.02
C VAL A 117 -7.56 -0.70 4.98
N ASP A 118 -8.76 -1.19 5.29
CA ASP A 118 -8.97 -2.19 6.36
C ASP A 118 -8.13 -3.47 6.17
N GLU A 119 -8.11 -4.02 4.96
CA GLU A 119 -7.38 -5.24 4.67
C GLU A 119 -5.85 -5.01 4.67
N ARG A 120 -5.43 -3.80 4.30
CA ARG A 120 -4.03 -3.38 4.35
C ARG A 120 -3.58 -3.20 5.80
N ASP A 121 -4.43 -2.64 6.65
CA ASP A 121 -4.20 -2.52 8.10
C ASP A 121 -4.05 -3.90 8.73
N GLN A 122 -4.98 -4.81 8.44
CA GLN A 122 -4.90 -6.21 8.89
C GLN A 122 -3.60 -6.90 8.47
N TYR A 123 -3.15 -6.64 7.24
CA TYR A 123 -1.87 -7.18 6.76
C TYR A 123 -0.69 -6.64 7.56
N MET A 124 -0.62 -5.32 7.76
CA MET A 124 0.46 -4.69 8.53
C MET A 124 0.46 -5.17 9.99
N THR A 125 -0.72 -5.25 10.62
CA THR A 125 -0.88 -5.80 11.97
C THR A 125 -0.41 -7.26 12.04
N GLN A 126 -0.79 -8.09 11.07
CA GLN A 126 -0.34 -9.48 11.02
C GLN A 126 1.17 -9.61 10.85
N VAL A 127 1.80 -8.73 10.06
CA VAL A 127 3.27 -8.68 9.94
C VAL A 127 3.90 -8.33 11.29
N LEU A 128 3.39 -7.31 11.99
CA LEU A 128 3.89 -6.94 13.32
C LEU A 128 3.76 -8.08 14.33
N HIS A 129 2.60 -8.73 14.39
CA HIS A 129 2.40 -9.90 15.27
C HIS A 129 3.36 -11.03 14.94
N HIS A 130 3.55 -11.35 13.66
CA HIS A 130 4.46 -12.40 13.24
C HIS A 130 5.91 -12.08 13.64
N LEU A 131 6.34 -10.83 13.47
CA LEU A 131 7.68 -10.38 13.88
C LEU A 131 7.86 -10.44 15.40
N LEU A 132 6.85 -10.03 16.17
CA LEU A 132 6.88 -10.12 17.64
C LEU A 132 7.01 -11.56 18.10
N GLN A 133 6.17 -12.47 17.58
CA GLN A 133 6.19 -13.88 17.96
C GLN A 133 7.53 -14.53 17.62
N ARG A 134 7.96 -14.38 16.37
CA ARG A 134 9.20 -14.98 15.89
C ARG A 134 10.42 -14.41 16.63
N GLY A 135 10.52 -13.09 16.75
CA GLY A 135 11.63 -12.44 17.44
C GLY A 135 11.67 -12.77 18.92
N THR A 136 10.52 -12.93 19.58
CA THR A 136 10.45 -13.37 20.98
C THR A 136 10.97 -14.79 21.15
N VAL A 137 10.57 -15.73 20.29
CA VAL A 137 11.05 -17.11 20.32
C VAL A 137 12.57 -17.18 20.08
N GLU A 138 13.06 -16.48 19.06
CA GLU A 138 14.50 -16.41 18.75
C GLU A 138 15.30 -15.84 19.92
N LYS A 139 14.84 -14.73 20.52
CA LYS A 139 15.50 -14.08 21.67
C LYS A 139 15.47 -14.95 22.93
N LEU A 140 14.34 -15.64 23.21
CA LEU A 140 14.23 -16.59 24.31
C LEU A 140 15.21 -17.76 24.15
N ASN A 141 15.32 -18.33 22.94
CA ASN A 141 16.24 -19.42 22.67
C ASN A 141 17.70 -18.99 22.81
N ALA A 142 18.05 -17.79 22.37
CA ALA A 142 19.38 -17.22 22.53
C ALA A 142 19.73 -16.97 24.01
N SER A 143 18.81 -16.37 24.78
CA SER A 143 18.98 -16.13 26.22
C SER A 143 19.19 -17.43 27.00
N LYS A 144 18.39 -18.47 26.72
CA LYS A 144 18.57 -19.81 27.31
C LYS A 144 19.93 -20.42 26.99
N LYS A 145 20.38 -20.33 25.73
CA LYS A 145 21.67 -20.88 25.29
C LYS A 145 22.86 -20.19 25.97
N CYS A 146 22.79 -18.86 26.12
CA CYS A 146 23.87 -18.06 26.71
C CYS A 146 23.75 -17.88 28.23
N ARG A 147 22.72 -18.46 28.87
CA ARG A 147 22.36 -18.21 30.30
C ARG A 147 22.27 -16.72 30.65
N ALA A 148 21.88 -15.89 29.69
CA ALA A 148 21.75 -14.44 29.88
C ALA A 148 20.33 -14.11 30.36
N THR A 149 20.19 -13.02 31.13
CA THR A 149 18.89 -12.50 31.55
C THR A 149 18.01 -12.20 30.33
N PHE A 150 16.75 -12.63 30.37
CA PHE A 150 15.81 -12.34 29.29
C PHE A 150 15.41 -10.87 29.32
N GLU A 151 15.51 -10.23 28.16
CA GLU A 151 14.99 -8.89 27.93
C GLU A 151 13.86 -8.93 26.90
N PRO A 152 12.77 -8.19 27.11
CA PRO A 152 11.68 -8.15 26.13
C PRO A 152 12.16 -7.63 24.78
N LEU A 153 11.50 -8.07 23.72
CA LEU A 153 11.74 -7.56 22.36
C LEU A 153 11.06 -6.19 22.21
N THR A 154 11.76 -5.23 21.65
CA THR A 154 11.20 -3.92 21.28
C THR A 154 11.17 -3.81 19.76
N ILE A 155 9.98 -3.55 19.21
CA ILE A 155 9.79 -3.28 17.79
C ILE A 155 9.31 -1.83 17.67
N VAL A 156 9.96 -1.07 16.79
CA VAL A 156 9.53 0.28 16.43
C VAL A 156 8.97 0.22 15.01
N ALA A 157 7.69 0.53 14.86
CA ALA A 157 7.01 0.60 13.57
C ALA A 157 6.81 2.06 13.20
N VAL A 158 7.23 2.43 11.99
CA VAL A 158 6.90 3.72 11.37
C VAL A 158 5.80 3.46 10.36
N VAL A 159 4.68 4.14 10.51
CA VAL A 159 3.46 3.90 9.73
C VAL A 159 2.81 5.24 9.40
N GLY A 160 2.29 5.38 8.19
CA GLY A 160 1.52 6.56 7.81
C GLY A 160 0.27 6.73 8.68
N MET A 161 -0.03 7.98 9.06
CA MET A 161 -1.10 8.31 10.02
C MET A 161 -2.48 7.69 9.69
N GLY A 162 -2.80 7.54 8.40
CA GLY A 162 -4.07 6.95 7.96
C GLY A 162 -4.31 5.51 8.42
N HIS A 163 -3.24 4.78 8.73
CA HIS A 163 -3.30 3.36 9.10
C HIS A 163 -3.20 3.12 10.61
N VAL A 164 -2.80 4.12 11.39
CA VAL A 164 -2.55 3.98 12.84
C VAL A 164 -3.81 3.49 13.58
N LYS A 165 -4.97 4.10 13.30
CA LYS A 165 -6.24 3.73 13.95
C LYS A 165 -6.64 2.29 13.62
N GLY A 166 -6.51 1.88 12.37
CA GLY A 166 -6.85 0.53 11.95
C GLY A 166 -5.90 -0.51 12.52
N ILE A 167 -4.59 -0.23 12.57
CA ILE A 167 -3.62 -1.13 13.21
C ILE A 167 -3.92 -1.32 14.70
N HIS A 168 -4.29 -0.27 15.43
CA HIS A 168 -4.66 -0.39 16.85
C HIS A 168 -5.96 -1.16 17.09
N ALA A 169 -6.87 -1.17 16.11
CA ALA A 169 -8.17 -1.82 16.23
C ALA A 169 -8.15 -3.32 15.89
N ASN A 170 -7.13 -3.79 15.17
CA ASN A 170 -6.93 -5.19 14.79
C ASN A 170 -5.94 -5.88 15.75
#